data_AF-A0A814HP72-F1
#
_entry.id   AF-A0A814HP72-F1
#
_cell.length_a   1.000
_cell.length_b   1.000
_cell.length_c   1.000
_cell.angle_alpha   90.00
_cell.angle_beta   90.00
_cell.angle_gamma   90.00
#
_symmetry.space_group_name_H-M   'P 1'
#
loop_
_entity.id
_entity.type
_entity.pdbx_description
1 polymer ?
#
loop_
_entity_poly.entity_id
_entity_poly.type
_entity_poly.pdbx_seq_one_letter_code
_entity_poly.pdbx_strand_id
1 'polypeptide(L)'
;MKKNVHTNRSKTLRECYNEAQRNFVTLSIPERVIAAYFPTFNKISGTLNKIRSSNKPSIPEDFTHFEKSGDYTRTKNHQEFLCYEKKSKERRIIIFVQNAALQMLSESTNWFMDGTFKCSPKQFVQMYTIHAESDKTTFPCVYIFAQKKRENIP
;
A
#
# COMPACT_ATOMS: atom_id res chain seq x y z
N MET A 1 -2.19 -22.09 -5.09
CA MET A 1 -1.50 -20.87 -4.60
C MET A 1 -1.22 -19.84 -5.70
N LYS A 2 -0.38 -20.14 -6.72
CA LYS A 2 0.01 -19.17 -7.77
C LYS A 2 -1.17 -18.49 -8.49
N LYS A 3 -2.19 -19.27 -8.88
CA LYS A 3 -3.43 -18.77 -9.50
C LYS A 3 -4.19 -17.78 -8.59
N ASN A 4 -4.38 -18.13 -7.31
CA ASN A 4 -5.03 -17.26 -6.31
C ASN A 4 -4.23 -15.97 -6.10
N VAL A 5 -2.89 -16.04 -6.00
CA VAL A 5 -2.02 -14.85 -5.88
C VAL A 5 -2.15 -13.91 -7.08
N HIS A 6 -2.35 -14.47 -8.28
CA HIS A 6 -2.51 -13.73 -9.53
C HIS A 6 -3.88 -13.07 -9.64
N THR A 7 -4.96 -13.76 -9.25
CA THR A 7 -6.35 -13.28 -9.43
C THR A 7 -6.89 -12.48 -8.25
N ASN A 8 -6.42 -12.73 -7.02
CA ASN A 8 -6.93 -12.09 -5.81
C ASN A 8 -5.99 -10.98 -5.33
N ARG A 9 -6.41 -9.72 -5.50
CA ARG A 9 -5.66 -8.52 -5.07
C ARG A 9 -6.04 -8.00 -3.69
N SER A 10 -7.18 -8.43 -3.13
CA SER A 10 -7.61 -7.99 -1.79
C SER A 10 -6.80 -8.67 -0.69
N LYS A 11 -6.33 -9.90 -0.93
CA LYS A 11 -5.47 -10.65 0.00
C LYS A 11 -3.98 -10.35 -0.20
N THR A 12 -3.27 -10.14 0.90
CA THR A 12 -1.80 -10.10 0.97
C THR A 12 -1.21 -11.44 0.53
N LEU A 13 0.07 -11.43 0.16
CA LEU A 13 0.77 -12.67 -0.21
C LEU A 13 0.80 -13.68 0.93
N ARG A 14 0.90 -13.19 2.17
CA ARG A 14 0.88 -14.03 3.36
C ARG A 14 -0.47 -14.66 3.60
N GLU A 15 -1.56 -13.92 3.39
CA GLU A 15 -2.92 -14.48 3.45
C GLU A 15 -3.13 -15.55 2.39
N CYS A 16 -2.73 -15.31 1.13
CA CYS A 16 -2.82 -16.32 0.07
C CYS A 16 -1.97 -17.57 0.38
N TYR A 17 -0.81 -17.40 1.01
CA TYR A 17 0.05 -18.50 1.45
C TYR A 17 -0.59 -19.32 2.58
N ASN A 18 -1.04 -18.64 3.64
CA ASN A 18 -1.67 -19.26 4.80
C ASN A 18 -2.96 -19.99 4.38
N GLU A 19 -3.74 -19.42 3.46
CA GLU A 19 -4.93 -20.06 2.89
C GLU A 19 -4.57 -21.33 2.10
N ALA A 20 -3.53 -21.28 1.27
CA ALA A 20 -3.08 -22.47 0.55
C ALA A 20 -2.63 -23.59 1.49
N GLN A 21 -1.94 -23.24 2.59
CA GLN A 21 -1.54 -24.20 3.62
C GLN A 21 -2.75 -24.80 4.34
N ARG A 22 -3.72 -23.96 4.74
CA ARG A 22 -4.97 -24.40 5.38
C ARG A 22 -5.77 -25.37 4.51
N ASN A 23 -5.82 -25.14 3.20
CA ASN A 23 -6.54 -26.03 2.29
C ASN A 23 -5.98 -27.47 2.30
N PHE A 24 -4.66 -27.65 2.46
CA PHE A 24 -4.08 -29.00 2.57
C PHE A 24 -4.45 -29.69 3.88
N VAL A 25 -4.55 -28.94 4.98
CA VAL A 25 -5.04 -29.46 6.27
C VAL A 25 -6.50 -29.90 6.13
N THR A 26 -7.34 -29.10 5.46
CA THR A 26 -8.74 -29.46 5.18
C THR A 26 -8.87 -30.71 4.31
N LEU A 27 -7.91 -30.95 3.42
CA LEU A 27 -7.82 -32.19 2.63
C LEU A 27 -7.26 -33.39 3.44
N SER A 28 -7.19 -33.28 4.77
CA SER A 28 -6.69 -34.31 5.68
C SER A 28 -5.24 -34.73 5.41
N ILE A 29 -4.43 -33.86 4.79
CA ILE A 29 -3.00 -34.12 4.62
C ILE A 29 -2.31 -33.87 5.97
N PRO A 30 -1.51 -34.84 6.49
CA PRO A 30 -0.84 -34.68 7.76
C PRO A 30 0.09 -33.45 7.79
N GLU A 31 0.07 -32.69 8.88
CA GLU A 31 0.88 -31.47 9.02
C GLU A 31 2.37 -31.71 8.80
N ARG A 32 2.90 -32.86 9.21
CA ARG A 32 4.30 -33.25 8.98
C ARG A 32 4.66 -33.30 7.49
N VAL A 33 3.72 -33.75 6.65
CA VAL A 33 3.91 -33.83 5.19
C VAL A 33 3.87 -32.42 4.61
N ILE A 34 2.92 -31.59 5.06
CA ILE A 34 2.85 -30.19 4.65
C ILE A 34 4.15 -29.46 5.06
N ALA A 35 4.64 -29.62 6.28
CA ALA A 35 5.87 -28.97 6.74
C ALA A 35 7.12 -29.43 5.96
N ALA A 36 7.18 -30.70 5.55
CA ALA A 36 8.30 -31.25 4.80
C ALA A 36 8.33 -30.79 3.33
N TYR A 37 7.17 -30.73 2.67
CA TYR A 37 7.09 -30.51 1.22
C TYR A 37 6.56 -29.12 0.83
N PHE A 38 5.78 -28.47 1.69
CA PHE A 38 5.28 -27.13 1.41
C PHE A 38 6.38 -26.10 1.70
N PRO A 39 6.74 -25.26 0.72
CA PRO A 39 7.86 -24.35 0.91
C PRO A 39 7.51 -23.27 1.94
N THR A 40 8.49 -22.84 2.73
CA THR A 40 8.34 -21.71 3.65
C THR A 40 7.99 -20.44 2.87
N PHE A 41 7.22 -19.53 3.48
CA PHE A 41 6.87 -18.25 2.88
C PHE A 41 8.09 -17.47 2.35
N ASN A 42 9.18 -17.43 3.11
CA ASN A 42 10.39 -16.69 2.74
C ASN A 42 11.01 -17.20 1.43
N LYS A 43 11.03 -18.53 1.22
CA LYS A 43 11.55 -19.15 -0.01
C LYS A 43 10.72 -18.82 -1.26
N ILE A 44 9.42 -18.64 -1.12
CA ILE A 44 8.52 -18.41 -2.27
C ILE A 44 8.07 -16.96 -2.45
N SER A 45 8.30 -16.10 -1.45
CA SER A 45 7.83 -14.71 -1.44
C SER A 45 8.26 -13.95 -2.69
N GLY A 46 9.51 -14.15 -3.14
CA GLY A 46 10.03 -13.56 -4.39
C GLY A 46 9.25 -14.00 -5.63
N THR A 47 8.99 -15.30 -5.77
CA THR A 47 8.18 -15.83 -6.87
C THR A 47 6.74 -15.30 -6.83
N LEU A 48 6.14 -15.24 -5.64
CA LEU A 48 4.79 -14.75 -5.46
C LEU A 48 4.69 -13.25 -5.78
N ASN A 49 5.69 -12.46 -5.36
CA ASN A 49 5.81 -11.05 -5.73
C ASN A 49 5.92 -10.86 -7.25
N LYS A 50 6.75 -11.67 -7.93
CA LYS A 50 6.91 -11.62 -9.40
C LYS A 50 5.60 -11.91 -10.14
N ILE A 51 4.86 -12.92 -9.68
CA ILE A 51 3.53 -13.26 -10.24
C ILE A 51 2.53 -12.13 -10.01
N ARG A 52 2.60 -11.44 -8.87
CA ARG A 52 1.70 -10.33 -8.56
C ARG A 52 2.09 -9.05 -9.30
N SER A 53 3.38 -8.82 -9.54
CA SER A 53 3.87 -7.65 -10.27
C SER A 53 3.54 -7.69 -11.76
N SER A 54 3.36 -8.86 -12.38
CA SER A 54 2.98 -8.97 -13.79
C SER A 54 1.62 -8.30 -14.12
N ASN A 55 0.76 -8.14 -13.11
CA ASN A 55 -0.57 -7.53 -13.25
C ASN A 55 -0.61 -6.08 -12.72
N LYS A 56 0.53 -5.50 -12.38
CA LYS A 56 0.62 -4.08 -12.03
C LYS A 56 0.81 -3.27 -13.31
N PRO A 57 0.21 -2.07 -13.41
CA PRO A 57 0.52 -1.17 -14.51
C PRO A 57 2.03 -0.90 -14.51
N SER A 58 2.61 -0.73 -15.71
CA SER A 58 3.96 -0.22 -15.84
C SER A 58 4.05 1.15 -15.16
N ILE A 59 5.20 1.42 -14.54
CA ILE A 59 5.44 2.73 -13.97
C ILE A 59 5.71 3.67 -15.17
N PRO A 60 4.90 4.71 -15.40
CA PRO A 60 5.12 5.58 -16.54
C PRO A 60 6.40 6.40 -16.35
N GLU A 61 7.09 6.68 -17.46
CA GLU A 61 8.28 7.54 -17.47
C GLU A 61 7.90 9.01 -17.23
N ASP A 62 6.73 9.41 -17.75
CA ASP A 62 6.15 10.73 -17.54
C ASP A 62 4.82 10.65 -16.75
N PHE A 63 4.78 11.34 -15.61
CA PHE A 63 3.58 11.44 -14.76
C PHE A 63 2.68 12.64 -15.10
N THR A 64 3.01 13.48 -16.07
CA THR A 64 2.11 14.53 -16.57
C THR A 64 0.79 13.92 -17.07
N HIS A 65 0.85 12.74 -17.69
CA HIS A 65 -0.30 11.98 -18.19
C HIS A 65 -0.71 10.82 -17.29
N PHE A 66 -0.15 10.68 -16.09
CA PHE A 66 -0.58 9.62 -15.17
C PHE A 66 -2.04 9.85 -14.75
N GLU A 67 -2.92 9.01 -15.26
CA GLU A 67 -4.31 8.92 -14.85
C GLU A 67 -4.46 7.82 -13.80
N LYS A 68 -5.24 8.13 -12.76
CA LYS A 68 -5.52 7.19 -11.68
C LYS A 68 -6.75 6.40 -12.08
N SER A 69 -6.66 5.08 -12.02
CA SER A 69 -7.77 4.20 -12.38
C SER A 69 -8.27 3.39 -11.19
N GLY A 70 -9.61 3.23 -11.14
CA GLY A 70 -10.33 2.25 -10.34
C GLY A 70 -9.78 1.99 -8.94
N ASP A 71 -9.29 0.77 -8.72
CA ASP A 71 -8.89 0.20 -7.42
C ASP A 71 -7.81 1.00 -6.66
N TYR A 72 -7.09 1.92 -7.30
CA TYR A 72 -6.02 2.70 -6.66
C TYR A 72 -6.50 3.98 -5.98
N THR A 73 -7.77 4.35 -6.14
CA THR A 73 -8.37 5.53 -5.48
C THR A 73 -9.17 5.15 -4.23
N ARG A 74 -9.35 3.85 -3.99
CA ARG A 74 -10.16 3.28 -2.91
C ARG A 74 -9.36 2.31 -2.06
N THR A 75 -9.79 2.14 -0.82
CA THR A 75 -9.29 1.09 0.07
C THR A 75 -9.88 -0.28 -0.27
N LYS A 76 -9.39 -1.33 0.41
CA LYS A 76 -9.89 -2.71 0.24
C LYS A 76 -11.37 -2.88 0.60
N ASN A 77 -11.91 -2.03 1.46
CA ASN A 77 -13.32 -1.97 1.83
C ASN A 77 -14.10 -0.94 0.97
N HIS A 78 -13.56 -0.55 -0.19
CA HIS A 78 -14.18 0.33 -1.18
C HIS A 78 -14.44 1.77 -0.74
N GLN A 79 -13.91 2.19 0.41
CA GLN A 79 -13.97 3.57 0.86
C GLN A 79 -13.02 4.43 0.02
N GLU A 80 -13.37 5.69 -0.18
CA GLU A 80 -12.49 6.64 -0.84
C GLU A 80 -11.22 6.84 -0.01
N PHE A 81 -10.09 6.83 -0.70
CA PHE A 81 -8.77 6.99 -0.10
C PHE A 81 -7.97 8.08 -0.78
N LEU A 82 -8.14 8.26 -2.09
CA LEU A 82 -7.58 9.40 -2.78
C LEU A 82 -8.57 10.56 -2.71
N CYS A 83 -8.43 11.45 -1.73
CA CYS A 83 -9.37 12.55 -1.53
C CYS A 83 -8.96 13.85 -2.24
N TYR A 84 -7.66 14.06 -2.50
CA TYR A 84 -7.23 15.32 -3.09
C TYR A 84 -6.08 15.16 -4.09
N GLU A 85 -6.21 15.90 -5.19
CA GLU A 85 -5.18 16.08 -6.18
C GLU A 85 -5.14 17.52 -6.66
N LYS A 86 -3.95 18.12 -6.58
CA LYS A 86 -3.66 19.40 -7.22
C LYS A 86 -2.66 19.17 -8.35
N LYS A 87 -3.06 19.51 -9.57
CA LYS A 87 -2.23 19.41 -10.77
C LYS A 87 -2.08 20.80 -11.40
N SER A 88 -0.84 21.27 -11.53
CA SER A 88 -0.47 22.42 -12.34
C SER A 88 0.59 22.03 -13.38
N LYS A 89 0.93 22.94 -14.29
CA LYS A 89 1.94 22.69 -15.35
C LYS A 89 3.29 22.17 -14.83
N GLU A 90 3.64 22.50 -13.58
CA GLU A 90 4.94 22.15 -13.00
C GLU A 90 4.89 21.40 -11.67
N ARG A 91 3.69 21.25 -11.07
CA ARG A 91 3.57 20.68 -9.73
C ARG A 91 2.35 19.77 -9.65
N ARG A 92 2.58 18.55 -9.18
CA ARG A 92 1.53 17.62 -8.79
C ARG A 92 1.67 17.29 -7.31
N ILE A 93 0.57 17.43 -6.58
CA ILE A 93 0.42 16.97 -5.20
C ILE A 93 -0.74 15.99 -5.17
N ILE A 94 -0.50 14.81 -4.62
CA ILE A 94 -1.49 13.77 -4.44
C ILE A 94 -1.60 13.48 -2.94
N ILE A 95 -2.82 13.55 -2.40
CA ILE A 95 -3.08 13.27 -1.00
C ILE A 95 -4.02 12.08 -0.90
N PHE A 96 -3.56 11.06 -0.17
CA PHE A 96 -4.37 9.93 0.24
C PHE A 96 -4.72 10.07 1.72
N VAL A 97 -6.01 10.01 2.02
CA VAL A 97 -6.59 10.12 3.36
C VAL A 97 -7.99 9.51 3.34
N GLN A 98 -8.47 9.04 4.49
CA GLN A 98 -9.88 8.65 4.66
C GLN A 98 -10.56 9.59 5.64
N ASN A 99 -11.88 9.74 5.55
CA ASN A 99 -12.66 10.55 6.50
C ASN A 99 -12.44 10.10 7.96
N ALA A 100 -12.39 8.79 8.22
CA ALA A 100 -12.09 8.27 9.56
C ALA A 100 -10.69 8.68 10.06
N ALA A 101 -9.71 8.78 9.16
CA ALA A 101 -8.37 9.25 9.50
C ALA A 101 -8.33 10.76 9.78
N LEU A 102 -9.15 11.55 9.07
CA LEU A 102 -9.35 12.97 9.38
C LEU A 102 -10.01 13.17 10.74
N GLN A 103 -11.01 12.34 11.07
CA GLN A 103 -11.64 12.35 12.37
C GLN A 103 -10.64 12.02 13.48
N MET A 104 -9.86 10.94 13.31
CA MET A 104 -8.80 10.57 14.25
C MET A 104 -7.79 11.70 14.45
N LEU A 105 -7.38 12.37 13.37
CA LEU A 105 -6.54 13.56 13.46
C LEU A 105 -7.22 14.67 14.27
N SER A 106 -8.50 14.97 14.01
CA SER A 106 -9.23 16.03 14.72
C SER A 106 -9.41 15.76 16.22
N GLU A 107 -9.46 14.49 16.61
CA GLU A 107 -9.61 14.06 18.01
C GLU A 107 -8.25 13.91 18.72
N SER A 108 -7.17 13.74 17.95
CA SER A 108 -5.82 13.54 18.47
C SER A 108 -5.23 14.83 19.03
N THR A 109 -4.68 14.75 20.24
CA THR A 109 -3.95 15.87 20.87
C THR A 109 -2.59 16.11 20.22
N ASN A 110 -1.92 15.04 19.78
CA ASN A 110 -0.56 15.09 19.23
C ASN A 110 -0.54 14.65 17.78
N TRP A 111 0.11 15.44 16.93
CA TRP A 111 0.31 15.10 15.52
C TRP A 111 1.81 14.99 15.24
N PHE A 112 2.17 13.98 14.46
CA PHE A 112 3.54 13.78 14.01
C PHE A 112 3.57 13.83 12.49
N MET A 113 4.63 14.41 11.93
CA MET A 113 4.82 14.46 10.49
C MET A 113 6.24 14.02 10.15
N ASP A 114 6.36 13.12 9.17
CA ASP A 114 7.65 12.69 8.64
C ASP A 114 7.66 12.78 7.12
N GLY A 115 8.81 13.16 6.55
CA GLY A 115 9.02 13.30 5.12
C GLY A 115 10.22 12.49 4.67
N THR A 116 10.01 11.55 3.75
CA THR A 116 11.09 10.68 3.23
C THR A 116 11.25 10.81 1.72
N PHE A 117 12.52 10.94 1.30
CA PHE A 117 12.93 10.89 -0.11
C PHE A 117 13.17 9.44 -0.56
N LYS A 118 13.65 8.56 0.34
CA LYS A 118 14.09 7.19 0.03
C LYS A 118 12.96 6.29 -0.46
N CYS A 119 11.73 6.54 0.02
CA CYS A 119 10.56 5.72 -0.32
C CYS A 119 9.69 6.37 -1.41
N SER A 120 10.11 7.52 -1.95
CA SER A 120 9.35 8.21 -2.98
C SER A 120 9.58 7.56 -4.36
N PRO A 121 8.54 7.33 -5.18
CA PRO A 121 8.71 6.95 -6.57
C PRO A 121 9.60 7.97 -7.28
N LYS A 122 10.43 7.59 -8.26
CA LYS A 122 11.34 8.51 -8.97
C LYS A 122 10.65 9.78 -9.50
N GLN A 123 9.35 9.68 -9.78
CA GLN A 123 8.51 10.73 -10.34
C GLN A 123 7.93 11.69 -9.30
N PHE A 124 8.02 11.36 -8.01
CA PHE A 124 7.77 12.25 -6.89
C PHE A 124 9.08 12.48 -6.14
N VAL A 125 9.39 13.72 -5.82
CA VAL A 125 10.64 14.02 -5.11
C VAL A 125 10.52 13.58 -3.65
N GLN A 126 9.33 13.67 -3.05
CA GLN A 126 9.16 13.37 -1.63
C GLN A 126 7.78 12.80 -1.31
N MET A 127 7.75 11.89 -0.34
CA MET A 127 6.54 11.42 0.33
C MET A 127 6.51 11.96 1.75
N TYR A 128 5.39 12.56 2.16
CA TYR A 128 5.11 12.95 3.54
C TYR A 128 4.03 12.07 4.13
N THR A 129 4.12 11.84 5.44
CA THR A 129 3.10 11.16 6.22
C THR A 129 2.73 12.00 7.43
N ILE A 130 1.43 12.13 7.70
CA ILE A 130 0.90 12.75 8.92
C ILE A 130 0.31 11.64 9.77
N HIS A 131 0.65 11.62 11.04
CA HIS A 131 0.23 10.62 12.00
C HIS A 131 -0.52 11.26 13.16
N ALA A 132 -1.55 10.58 13.62
CA ALA A 132 -2.28 10.90 14.84
C ALA A 132 -1.81 9.98 15.97
N GLU A 133 -1.82 10.49 17.20
CA GLU A 133 -1.69 9.67 18.41
C GLU A 133 -3.07 9.26 18.93
N SER A 134 -3.25 7.97 19.19
CA SER A 134 -4.43 7.44 19.86
C SER A 134 -3.97 6.32 20.78
N ASP A 135 -4.37 6.37 22.06
CA ASP A 135 -3.96 5.40 23.08
C ASP A 135 -2.45 5.12 23.13
N LYS A 136 -1.63 6.19 23.10
CA LYS A 136 -0.15 6.14 23.09
C LYS A 136 0.44 5.37 21.90
N THR A 137 -0.37 5.12 20.87
CA THR A 137 0.03 4.50 19.61
C THR A 137 -0.09 5.51 18.49
N THR A 138 0.88 5.51 17.59
CA THR A 138 0.91 6.44 16.46
C THR A 138 0.41 5.75 15.20
N PHE A 139 -0.57 6.36 14.53
CA PHE A 139 -1.19 5.82 13.33
C PHE A 139 -0.98 6.75 12.14
N PRO A 140 -0.51 6.24 10.99
CA PRO A 140 -0.41 7.04 9.78
C PRO A 140 -1.82 7.31 9.22
N CYS A 141 -2.17 8.60 9.11
CA CYS A 141 -3.50 9.04 8.72
C CYS A 141 -3.53 9.62 7.30
N VAL A 142 -2.47 10.33 6.90
CA VAL A 142 -2.39 11.03 5.61
C VAL A 142 -1.09 10.67 4.91
N TYR A 143 -1.16 10.40 3.61
CA TYR A 143 -0.01 10.19 2.75
C TYR A 143 0.00 11.21 1.63
N ILE A 144 1.09 11.97 1.49
CA ILE A 144 1.21 13.06 0.54
C ILE A 144 2.39 12.79 -0.39
N PHE A 145 2.15 12.76 -1.69
CA PHE A 145 3.20 12.68 -2.70
C PHE A 145 3.36 14.03 -3.39
N ALA A 146 4.58 14.57 -3.40
CA ALA A 146 4.90 15.87 -3.95
C ALA A 146 6.06 15.82 -4.94
N GLN A 147 5.92 16.50 -6.09
CA GLN A 147 6.92 16.51 -7.16
C GLN A 147 8.05 17.55 -7.02
N LYS A 148 7.96 18.49 -6.07
CA LYS A 148 9.05 19.46 -5.81
C LYS A 148 9.42 19.45 -4.34
N LYS A 149 10.72 19.55 -4.06
CA LYS A 149 11.26 19.85 -2.73
C LYS A 149 10.74 21.25 -2.34
N ARG A 150 10.04 21.39 -1.21
CA ARG A 150 9.84 22.72 -0.62
C ARG A 150 11.11 23.02 0.18
N GLU A 151 11.85 24.06 -0.20
CA GLU A 151 12.93 24.58 0.64
C GLU A 151 12.41 25.52 1.74
N ASN A 152 11.17 25.99 1.68
CA ASN A 152 10.57 26.81 2.73
C ASN A 152 9.09 26.46 2.91
N ILE A 153 8.72 26.08 4.13
CA ILE A 153 7.36 26.20 4.64
C ILE A 153 7.37 27.53 5.41
N PRO A 154 6.41 28.46 5.18
CA PRO A 154 6.36 29.73 5.88
C PRO A 154 6.24 29.55 7.41
#